data_AF-A0A2V5Q4S8-F1
#
_entry.id   AF-A0A2V5Q4S8-F1
#
_cell.length_a   1.000
_cell.length_b   1.000
_cell.length_c   1.000
_cell.angle_alpha   90.00
_cell.angle_beta   90.00
_cell.angle_gamma   90.00
#
_symmetry.space_group_name_H-M   'P 1'
#
loop_
_entity.id
_entity.type
_entity.pdbx_description
1 polymer ?
#
loop_
_entity_poly.entity_id
_entity_poly.type
_entity_poly.pdbx_seq_one_letter_code
_entity_poly.pdbx_strand_id
1 'polypeptide(L)'
;MSFTFVLISNSYIDAAESQADTAKVRPGDSEQVSKDPQKEEYQNSIDKQLAELRERLRTLKAKAEKAGEKAKLKFQEASKEFERQMATAKQNFEKIKAEGAKTWNEAREKMDALMKELERSYERLAERWNKSSDNKSPDKG
;
A
#
# COMPACT_ATOMS: atom_id res chain seq x y z
N MET A 1 29.93 -16.16 45.75
CA MET A 1 28.57 -15.58 45.60
C MET A 1 28.73 -14.10 45.32
N SER A 2 27.89 -13.61 44.41
CA SER A 2 27.62 -12.22 44.04
C SER A 2 27.63 -11.25 45.21
N PHE A 3 27.89 -9.96 44.96
CA PHE A 3 26.84 -8.93 45.01
C PHE A 3 27.30 -7.65 44.29
N THR A 4 26.40 -7.20 43.42
CA THR A 4 26.26 -5.92 42.73
C THR A 4 26.37 -4.71 43.66
N PHE A 5 26.68 -3.52 43.12
CA PHE A 5 25.76 -2.34 43.09
C PHE A 5 26.38 -1.14 42.32
N VAL A 6 25.65 -0.71 41.26
CA VAL A 6 25.35 0.66 40.80
C VAL A 6 26.48 1.72 40.78
N LEU A 7 26.89 2.14 39.57
CA LEU A 7 27.65 3.37 39.28
C LEU A 7 26.64 4.52 39.01
N ILE A 8 26.47 5.46 39.94
CA ILE A 8 27.20 6.74 40.12
C ILE A 8 26.88 7.78 39.02
N SER A 9 26.04 8.74 39.41
CA SER A 9 25.94 10.09 38.84
C SER A 9 27.30 10.78 38.88
N ASN A 10 27.74 11.46 37.83
CA ASN A 10 28.92 12.33 37.90
C ASN A 10 28.60 13.76 37.49
N SER A 11 28.61 14.60 38.52
CA SER A 11 28.67 16.05 38.54
C SER A 11 30.00 16.60 37.99
N TYR A 12 29.91 17.80 37.40
CA TYR A 12 30.90 18.89 37.29
C TYR A 12 32.40 18.55 37.44
N ILE A 13 33.17 18.82 36.37
CA ILE A 13 34.59 19.16 36.43
C ILE A 13 34.79 20.44 35.62
N ASP A 14 35.43 21.43 36.25
CA ASP A 14 35.87 22.70 35.68
C ASP A 14 37.39 22.67 35.40
N ALA A 15 37.83 23.59 34.53
CA ALA A 15 39.20 24.00 34.18
C ALA A 15 40.03 23.14 33.20
N ALA A 16 40.15 23.61 31.95
CA ALA A 16 41.35 24.34 31.46
C ALA A 16 41.34 24.45 29.91
N GLU A 17 41.55 25.68 29.41
CA GLU A 17 41.63 26.07 28.00
C GLU A 17 42.77 25.38 27.22
N SER A 18 42.49 25.04 25.95
CA SER A 18 43.45 25.19 24.85
C SER A 18 42.72 25.23 23.51
N GLN A 19 42.81 26.35 22.82
CA GLN A 19 42.36 26.54 21.44
C GLN A 19 43.30 25.81 20.48
N ALA A 20 42.77 25.03 19.54
CA ALA A 20 42.99 25.19 18.10
C ALA A 20 42.60 23.92 17.29
N ASP A 21 42.00 24.21 16.15
CA ASP A 21 42.14 23.49 14.88
C ASP A 21 41.27 22.26 14.55
N THR A 22 40.29 22.55 13.68
CA THR A 22 39.82 21.70 12.57
C THR A 22 39.15 20.35 12.87
N ALA A 23 37.82 20.36 12.84
CA ALA A 23 37.04 19.46 11.98
C ALA A 23 35.57 19.82 12.12
N LYS A 24 35.06 20.62 11.16
CA LYS A 24 33.63 20.82 10.98
C LYS A 24 33.02 19.54 10.41
N VAL A 25 32.79 18.54 11.27
CA VAL A 25 31.83 17.48 10.98
C VAL A 25 30.58 17.85 11.74
N ARG A 26 29.63 18.48 11.04
CA ARG A 26 28.27 18.69 11.54
C ARG A 26 27.58 17.32 11.45
N PRO A 27 27.26 16.61 12.55
CA PRO A 27 26.39 15.45 12.49
C PRO A 27 24.97 16.00 12.60
N GLY A 28 24.33 16.26 11.47
CA GLY A 28 23.03 16.92 11.51
C GLY A 28 22.50 17.28 10.14
N ASP A 29 22.42 16.30 9.26
CA ASP A 29 21.31 16.18 8.32
C ASP A 29 20.78 14.75 8.48
N SER A 30 20.35 14.42 9.70
CA SER A 30 19.25 13.47 9.84
C SER A 30 18.07 14.16 9.19
N GLU A 31 17.82 13.79 7.93
CA GLU A 31 16.62 14.09 7.17
C GLU A 31 15.43 13.71 8.05
N GLN A 32 14.98 14.68 8.85
CA GLN A 32 13.73 14.56 9.56
C GLN A 32 12.68 14.64 8.47
N VAL A 33 12.32 13.48 7.93
CA VAL A 33 11.10 13.27 7.17
C VAL A 33 9.97 13.64 8.12
N SER A 34 9.64 14.93 8.18
CA SER A 34 8.47 15.45 8.84
C SER A 34 7.28 14.72 8.22
N LYS A 35 6.73 13.75 8.97
CA LYS A 35 5.54 13.01 8.57
C LYS A 35 4.41 14.01 8.40
N ASP A 36 4.01 14.25 7.16
CA ASP A 36 2.80 14.98 6.86
C ASP A 36 1.61 14.05 7.14
N PRO A 37 0.77 14.34 8.16
CA PRO A 37 -0.33 13.47 8.55
C PRO A 37 -1.36 13.28 7.41
N GLN A 38 -1.51 14.26 6.52
CA GLN A 38 -2.41 14.17 5.38
C GLN A 38 -1.88 13.18 4.32
N LYS A 39 -0.55 13.14 4.14
CA LYS A 39 0.12 12.17 3.27
C LYS A 39 -0.03 10.75 3.81
N GLU A 40 0.18 10.54 5.11
CA GLU A 40 0.06 9.23 5.76
C GLU A 40 -1.39 8.70 5.74
N GLU A 41 -2.38 9.55 6.01
CA GLU A 41 -3.80 9.19 5.93
C GLU A 41 -4.19 8.77 4.51
N TYR A 42 -3.75 9.54 3.50
CA TYR A 42 -4.00 9.19 2.10
C TYR A 42 -3.38 7.84 1.73
N GLN A 43 -2.11 7.61 2.11
CA GLN A 43 -1.44 6.34 1.85
C GLN A 43 -2.19 5.17 2.49
N ASN A 44 -2.58 5.31 3.75
CA ASN A 44 -3.37 4.28 4.45
C ASN A 44 -4.73 4.02 3.76
N SER A 45 -5.38 5.06 3.22
CA SER A 45 -6.62 4.90 2.47
C SER A 45 -6.43 4.07 1.20
N ILE A 46 -5.39 4.37 0.41
CA ILE A 46 -5.07 3.64 -0.81
C ILE A 46 -4.69 2.17 -0.50
N ASP A 47 -3.88 1.93 0.54
CA ASP A 47 -3.54 0.57 0.98
C ASP A 47 -4.80 -0.23 1.34
N LYS A 48 -5.75 0.37 2.06
CA LYS A 48 -7.03 -0.26 2.39
C LYS A 48 -7.86 -0.58 1.14
N GLN A 49 -8.01 0.36 0.21
CA GLN A 49 -8.79 0.14 -1.00
C GLN A 49 -8.19 -0.96 -1.88
N LEU A 50 -6.86 -0.99 -2.05
CA LEU A 50 -6.17 -2.06 -2.78
C LEU A 50 -6.33 -3.42 -2.08
N ALA A 51 -6.29 -3.46 -0.76
CA ALA A 51 -6.53 -4.68 0.00
C ALA A 51 -7.97 -5.17 -0.15
N GLU A 52 -8.95 -4.28 -0.04
CA GLU A 52 -10.37 -4.59 -0.20
C GLU A 52 -10.67 -5.17 -1.58
N LEU A 53 -10.18 -4.52 -2.65
CA LEU A 53 -10.34 -4.98 -4.02
C LEU A 53 -9.72 -6.36 -4.23
N ARG A 54 -8.56 -6.63 -3.62
CA ARG A 54 -7.95 -7.97 -3.64
C ARG A 54 -8.84 -9.01 -2.96
N GLU A 55 -9.41 -8.71 -1.79
CA GLU A 55 -10.30 -9.64 -1.09
C GLU A 55 -11.62 -9.90 -1.85
N ARG A 56 -12.18 -8.85 -2.45
CA ARG A 56 -13.36 -8.96 -3.32
C ARG A 56 -13.07 -9.87 -4.53
N LEU A 57 -11.90 -9.71 -5.16
CA LEU A 57 -11.45 -10.61 -6.24
C LEU A 57 -11.27 -12.06 -5.76
N ARG A 58 -10.65 -12.28 -4.59
CA ARG A 58 -10.51 -13.63 -4.01
C ARG A 58 -11.87 -14.29 -3.77
N THR A 59 -12.83 -13.54 -3.24
CA THR A 59 -14.19 -14.04 -3.01
C THR A 59 -14.86 -14.44 -4.31
N LEU A 60 -14.72 -13.62 -5.37
CA LEU A 60 -15.28 -13.91 -6.68
C LEU A 60 -14.63 -15.15 -7.31
N LYS A 61 -13.30 -15.28 -7.18
CA LYS A 61 -12.56 -16.48 -7.59
C LYS A 61 -13.06 -17.74 -6.89
N ALA A 62 -13.24 -17.70 -5.57
CA ALA A 62 -13.74 -18.83 -4.80
C ALA A 62 -15.15 -19.26 -5.23
N LYS A 63 -16.02 -18.29 -5.58
CA LYS A 63 -17.33 -18.59 -6.19
C LYS A 63 -17.18 -19.26 -7.56
N ALA A 64 -16.23 -18.81 -8.37
CA ALA A 64 -15.94 -19.42 -9.67
C ALA A 64 -15.42 -20.85 -9.57
N GLU A 65 -14.53 -21.12 -8.62
CA GLU A 65 -14.01 -22.46 -8.35
C GLU A 65 -15.13 -23.40 -7.89
N LYS A 66 -16.04 -22.95 -7.01
CA LYS A 66 -17.22 -23.73 -6.58
C LYS A 66 -18.23 -23.99 -7.70
N ALA A 67 -18.28 -23.14 -8.72
CA ALA A 67 -19.18 -23.31 -9.87
C ALA A 67 -18.65 -24.30 -10.93
N GLY A 68 -17.39 -24.74 -10.81
CA GLY A 68 -16.77 -25.76 -11.66
C GLY A 68 -15.72 -25.22 -12.64
N GLU A 69 -14.99 -26.13 -13.30
CA GLU A 69 -13.81 -25.81 -14.11
C GLU A 69 -14.08 -24.80 -15.24
N LYS A 70 -15.23 -24.92 -15.92
CA LYS A 70 -15.60 -23.96 -16.99
C LYS A 70 -15.79 -22.54 -16.46
N ALA A 71 -16.36 -22.39 -15.27
CA ALA A 71 -16.57 -21.09 -14.63
C ALA A 71 -15.25 -20.51 -14.12
N LYS A 72 -14.40 -21.35 -13.53
CA LYS A 72 -13.03 -21.00 -13.13
C LYS A 72 -12.20 -20.49 -14.31
N LEU A 73 -12.21 -21.16 -15.45
CA LEU A 73 -11.48 -20.73 -16.66
C LEU A 73 -11.98 -19.38 -17.18
N LYS A 74 -13.31 -19.18 -17.24
CA LYS A 74 -13.89 -17.88 -17.63
C LYS A 74 -13.51 -16.76 -16.68
N PHE A 75 -13.52 -17.04 -15.38
CA PHE A 75 -13.10 -16.07 -14.37
C PHE A 75 -11.62 -15.72 -14.53
N GLN A 76 -10.74 -16.71 -14.67
CA GLN A 76 -9.31 -16.48 -14.87
C GLN A 76 -9.03 -15.62 -16.10
N GLU A 77 -9.71 -15.85 -17.21
CA GLU A 77 -9.55 -15.02 -18.40
C GLU A 77 -10.05 -13.58 -18.16
N ALA A 78 -11.22 -13.44 -17.52
CA ALA A 78 -11.80 -12.13 -17.23
C ALA A 78 -11.03 -11.34 -16.15
N SER A 79 -10.34 -12.02 -15.22
CA SER A 79 -9.61 -11.37 -14.12
C SER A 79 -8.21 -10.90 -14.50
N LYS A 80 -7.60 -11.42 -15.58
CA LYS A 80 -6.23 -11.06 -16.01
C LYS A 80 -6.01 -9.56 -16.13
N GLU A 81 -6.91 -8.86 -16.81
CA GLU A 81 -6.78 -7.40 -16.98
C GLU A 81 -6.89 -6.67 -15.66
N PHE A 82 -7.83 -7.07 -14.80
CA PHE A 82 -7.97 -6.51 -13.47
C PHE A 82 -6.72 -6.74 -12.61
N GLU A 83 -6.13 -7.94 -12.65
CA GLU A 83 -4.88 -8.26 -11.95
C GLU A 83 -3.69 -7.42 -12.44
N ARG A 84 -3.61 -7.17 -13.76
CA ARG A 84 -2.60 -6.26 -14.35
C ARG A 84 -2.78 -4.82 -13.89
N GLN A 85 -4.03 -4.34 -13.81
CA GLN A 85 -4.35 -3.02 -13.29
C GLN A 85 -4.02 -2.90 -11.79
N MET A 86 -4.34 -3.92 -10.99
CA MET A 86 -3.95 -4.01 -9.57
C MET A 86 -2.43 -3.91 -9.39
N ALA A 87 -1.65 -4.63 -10.21
CA ALA A 87 -0.19 -4.57 -10.17
C ALA A 87 0.33 -3.17 -10.52
N THR A 88 -0.25 -2.55 -11.55
CA THR A 88 0.09 -1.19 -11.99
C THR A 88 -0.22 -0.14 -10.91
N ALA A 89 -1.40 -0.23 -10.29
CA ALA A 89 -1.81 0.65 -9.20
C ALA A 89 -0.86 0.52 -8.00
N LYS A 90 -0.51 -0.72 -7.61
CA LYS A 90 0.47 -0.96 -6.54
C LYS A 90 1.84 -0.37 -6.86
N GLN A 91 2.35 -0.56 -8.08
CA GLN A 91 3.63 0.00 -8.50
C GLN A 91 3.64 1.54 -8.48
N ASN A 92 2.56 2.18 -8.96
CA ASN A 92 2.44 3.63 -8.89
C ASN A 92 2.37 4.11 -7.44
N PHE A 93 1.61 3.41 -6.60
CA PHE A 93 1.48 3.78 -5.21
C PHE A 93 2.81 3.71 -4.43
N GLU A 94 3.64 2.69 -4.69
CA GLU A 94 4.98 2.63 -4.09
C GLU A 94 5.90 3.78 -4.55
N LYS A 95 5.77 4.24 -5.79
CA LYS A 95 6.49 5.45 -6.25
C LYS A 95 6.02 6.69 -5.50
N ILE A 96 4.71 6.84 -5.35
CA ILE A 96 4.07 7.97 -4.65
C ILE A 96 4.49 8.01 -3.18
N LYS A 97 4.69 6.86 -2.53
CA LYS A 97 5.24 6.80 -1.16
C LYS A 97 6.63 7.44 -1.08
N ALA A 98 7.48 7.18 -2.07
CA ALA A 98 8.85 7.68 -2.16
C ALA A 98 8.96 9.14 -2.64
N GLU A 99 7.90 9.72 -3.19
CA GLU A 99 7.91 11.08 -3.75
C GLU A 99 7.93 12.18 -2.68
N GLY A 100 8.63 13.28 -2.97
CA GLY A 100 8.67 14.49 -2.16
C GLY A 100 7.45 15.40 -2.36
N ALA A 101 7.30 16.41 -1.52
CA ALA A 101 6.11 17.28 -1.47
C ALA A 101 5.78 17.98 -2.81
N LYS A 102 6.78 18.27 -3.64
CA LYS A 102 6.59 18.98 -4.92
C LYS A 102 5.81 18.17 -5.96
N THR A 103 6.00 16.86 -6.02
CA THR A 103 5.33 15.99 -7.00
C THR A 103 4.12 15.28 -6.42
N TRP A 104 4.00 15.24 -5.08
CA TRP A 104 2.94 14.57 -4.34
C TRP A 104 1.52 14.84 -4.86
N ASN A 105 1.17 16.10 -5.14
CA ASN A 105 -0.19 16.44 -5.58
C ASN A 105 -0.53 15.83 -6.94
N GLU A 106 0.37 15.94 -7.93
CA GLU A 106 0.16 15.33 -9.25
C GLU A 106 0.13 13.80 -9.16
N ALA A 107 0.98 13.23 -8.31
CA ALA A 107 1.04 11.80 -8.03
C ALA A 107 -0.30 11.28 -7.45
N ARG A 108 -0.83 12.02 -6.47
CA ARG A 108 -2.12 11.74 -5.85
C ARG A 108 -3.26 11.74 -6.87
N GLU A 109 -3.35 12.76 -7.72
CA GLU A 109 -4.40 12.85 -8.75
C GLU A 109 -4.35 11.67 -9.72
N LYS A 110 -3.15 11.28 -10.15
CA LYS A 110 -2.94 10.09 -10.99
C LYS A 110 -3.39 8.81 -10.29
N MET A 111 -3.06 8.67 -9.00
CA MET A 111 -3.48 7.50 -8.21
C MET A 111 -4.99 7.46 -8.00
N ASP A 112 -5.63 8.60 -7.74
CA ASP A 112 -7.08 8.69 -7.60
C ASP A 112 -7.80 8.28 -8.89
N ALA A 113 -7.27 8.69 -10.05
CA ALA A 113 -7.79 8.25 -11.35
C ALA A 113 -7.59 6.74 -11.57
N LEU A 114 -6.43 6.19 -11.20
CA LEU A 114 -6.14 4.76 -11.29
C LEU A 114 -7.08 3.94 -10.38
N MET A 115 -7.31 4.38 -9.14
CA MET A 115 -8.23 3.70 -8.21
C MET A 115 -9.68 3.72 -8.71
N LYS A 116 -10.14 4.84 -9.28
CA LYS A 116 -11.47 4.92 -9.90
C LYS A 116 -11.61 3.95 -11.07
N GLU A 117 -10.59 3.85 -11.93
CA GLU A 117 -10.65 2.88 -13.03
C GLU A 117 -10.60 1.43 -12.53
N LEU A 118 -9.82 1.17 -11.49
CA LEU A 118 -9.71 -0.14 -10.88
C LEU A 118 -11.06 -0.60 -10.29
N GLU A 119 -11.77 0.27 -9.58
CA GLU A 119 -13.11 -0.01 -9.07
C GLU A 119 -14.08 -0.33 -10.23
N ARG A 120 -14.12 0.50 -11.28
CA ARG A 120 -14.96 0.24 -12.47
C ARG A 120 -14.61 -1.09 -13.15
N SER A 121 -13.32 -1.43 -13.20
CA SER A 121 -12.86 -2.69 -13.76
C SER A 121 -13.34 -3.89 -12.94
N TYR A 122 -13.30 -3.78 -11.61
CA TYR A 122 -13.90 -4.78 -10.72
C TYR A 122 -15.41 -4.91 -10.93
N GLU A 123 -16.14 -3.79 -11.02
CA GLU A 123 -17.60 -3.80 -11.24
C GLU A 123 -17.96 -4.52 -12.55
N ARG A 124 -17.26 -4.22 -13.65
CA ARG A 124 -17.45 -4.92 -14.93
C ARG A 124 -17.17 -6.42 -14.83
N LEU A 125 -16.13 -6.81 -14.09
CA LEU A 125 -15.82 -8.22 -13.84
C LEU A 125 -16.94 -8.90 -13.04
N ALA A 126 -17.40 -8.26 -11.96
CA ALA A 126 -18.47 -8.76 -11.10
C ALA A 126 -19.81 -8.87 -11.83
N GLU A 127 -20.15 -7.88 -12.67
CA GLU A 127 -21.37 -7.90 -13.48
C GLU A 127 -21.35 -9.04 -14.51
N ARG A 128 -20.22 -9.21 -15.23
CA ARG A 128 -20.03 -10.33 -16.16
C ARG A 128 -20.17 -11.68 -15.45
N TRP A 129 -19.60 -11.79 -14.25
CA TRP A 129 -19.75 -12.98 -13.42
C TRP A 129 -21.22 -13.23 -13.07
N ASN A 130 -21.94 -12.22 -12.56
CA ASN A 130 -23.34 -12.36 -12.15
C ASN A 130 -24.25 -12.77 -13.32
N LYS A 131 -24.12 -12.12 -14.49
CA LYS A 131 -24.85 -12.51 -15.71
C LYS A 131 -24.56 -13.95 -16.13
N SER A 132 -23.35 -14.44 -15.89
CA SER A 132 -22.98 -15.82 -16.23
C SER A 132 -23.43 -16.85 -15.19
N SER A 133 -23.66 -16.45 -13.93
CA SER A 133 -24.14 -17.32 -12.85
C SER A 133 -25.66 -17.44 -12.81
N ASP A 134 -26.38 -16.39 -13.20
CA ASP A 134 -27.86 -16.34 -13.17
C ASP A 134 -28.51 -17.19 -14.27
N ASN A 135 -27.74 -17.60 -15.28
CA ASN A 135 -28.21 -18.51 -16.34
C ASN A 135 -28.34 -19.98 -15.89
N LYS A 136 -28.50 -20.22 -14.58
CA LYS A 136 -28.76 -21.53 -13.98
C LYS A 136 -30.26 -21.68 -13.63
N SER A 137 -31.06 -21.91 -14.68
CA SER A 137 -32.40 -22.57 -14.74
C SER A 137 -33.69 -21.80 -14.35
N PRO A 138 -34.87 -22.14 -14.96
CA PRO A 138 -35.19 -23.44 -15.55
C PRO A 138 -35.56 -23.45 -17.05
N ASP A 139 -34.99 -24.45 -17.73
CA ASP A 139 -35.67 -25.29 -18.69
C ASP A 139 -37.12 -25.54 -18.24
N LYS A 140 -38.07 -24.94 -18.95
CA LYS A 140 -39.48 -25.34 -18.88
C LYS A 140 -39.73 -26.24 -20.07
N GLY A 141 -39.61 -27.55 -19.83
CA GLY A 141 -40.30 -28.56 -20.62
C GLY A 141 -41.81 -28.40 -20.54
#